data_AF-A0A920SEV7-F1
#
_entry.id   AF-A0A920SEV7-F1
#
_cell.length_a   1.000
_cell.length_b   1.000
_cell.length_c   1.000
_cell.angle_alpha   90.00
_cell.angle_beta   90.00
_cell.angle_gamma   90.00
#
_symmetry.space_group_name_H-M   'P 1'
#
loop_
_entity.id
_entity.type
_entity.pdbx_description
1 polymer ?
#
loop_
_entity_poly.entity_id
_entity_poly.type
_entity_poly.pdbx_seq_one_letter_code
_entity_poly.pdbx_strand_id
1 'polypeptide(L)'
;MGIPDWPHLRTSCGRPLVGSPMALYRIGEQFNVSATLDPKPVPGDWNGAGAHTNFSTVAMRNGYAACEAAADALGTRAELHIANYGDRIEERLTGEHETCSYKEFRWGVSDRGAPSEFHGRVSRDQKGYIEDRRPNANCDPYLVTQLIIDTVCGAAAVA
;
A
#
# COMPACT_ATOMS: atom_id res chain seq x y z
N MET A 1 -8.40 24.95 2.05
CA MET A 1 -7.13 24.59 1.39
C MET A 1 -7.34 23.17 0.87
N GLY A 2 -7.64 23.02 -0.43
CA GLY A 2 -8.06 21.74 -1.00
C GLY A 2 -6.87 20.80 -1.14
N ILE A 3 -7.01 19.57 -0.66
CA ILE A 3 -6.06 18.50 -0.93
C ILE A 3 -6.13 18.24 -2.45
N PRO A 4 -5.02 18.35 -3.20
CA PRO A 4 -5.05 18.05 -4.63
C PRO A 4 -5.38 16.57 -4.85
N ASP A 5 -6.34 16.29 -5.74
CA ASP A 5 -6.66 14.96 -6.21
C ASP A 5 -5.47 14.41 -7.02
N TRP A 6 -4.69 13.50 -6.43
CA TRP A 6 -3.63 12.77 -7.13
C TRP A 6 -3.93 11.26 -7.30
N PRO A 7 -5.04 10.83 -7.93
CA PRO A 7 -5.14 9.45 -8.39
C PRO A 7 -4.41 9.28 -9.73
N HIS A 8 -3.39 8.41 -9.76
CA HIS A 8 -2.78 7.94 -11.00
C HIS A 8 -3.44 6.63 -11.46
N LEU A 9 -3.66 6.47 -12.77
CA LEU A 9 -4.26 5.28 -13.39
C LEU A 9 -3.18 4.24 -13.72
N ARG A 10 -3.59 2.98 -13.93
CA ARG A 10 -2.77 1.76 -14.10
C ARG A 10 -1.32 1.93 -14.59
N THR A 11 -1.06 2.53 -15.75
CA THR A 11 0.30 2.69 -16.27
C THR A 11 1.00 3.96 -15.80
N SER A 12 0.25 4.95 -15.33
CA SER A 12 0.78 6.22 -14.83
C SER A 12 1.10 6.20 -13.33
N CYS A 13 0.75 5.16 -12.57
CA CYS A 13 1.13 5.05 -11.17
C CYS A 13 2.60 4.61 -10.97
N GLY A 14 3.11 3.68 -11.79
CA GLY A 14 4.49 3.21 -11.67
C GLY A 14 5.54 4.20 -12.16
N ARG A 15 5.27 4.99 -13.21
CA ARG A 15 6.26 5.92 -13.79
C ARG A 15 6.69 7.04 -12.83
N PRO A 16 5.81 7.73 -12.09
CA PRO A 16 6.19 8.66 -11.03
C PRO A 16 6.87 7.96 -9.85
N LEU A 17 6.44 6.75 -9.47
CA LEU A 17 6.98 6.04 -8.30
C LEU A 17 8.38 5.44 -8.55
N VAL A 18 8.74 5.15 -9.80
CA VAL A 18 10.13 4.84 -10.19
C VAL A 18 10.95 6.11 -10.44
N GLY A 19 10.33 7.18 -10.94
CA GLY A 19 11.00 8.46 -11.20
C GLY A 19 11.33 9.26 -9.93
N SER A 20 10.49 9.19 -8.90
CA SER A 20 10.62 9.99 -7.67
C SER A 20 11.85 9.60 -6.82
N PRO A 21 12.15 8.31 -6.60
CA PRO A 21 13.40 7.89 -5.94
C PRO A 21 14.65 8.37 -6.68
N MET A 22 14.64 8.34 -8.02
CA MET A 22 15.76 8.84 -8.82
C MET A 22 16.01 10.34 -8.63
N ALA A 23 14.95 11.13 -8.48
CA ALA A 23 15.07 12.55 -8.14
C ALA A 23 15.58 12.74 -6.71
N LEU A 24 15.08 11.95 -5.75
CA LEU A 24 15.53 11.99 -4.35
C LEU A 24 17.02 11.71 -4.22
N TYR A 25 17.54 10.67 -4.89
CA TYR A 25 18.96 10.35 -4.89
C TYR A 25 19.81 11.47 -5.51
N ARG A 26 19.38 12.02 -6.65
CA ARG A 26 20.08 13.13 -7.33
C ARG A 26 20.12 14.42 -6.52
N ILE A 27 19.07 14.72 -5.76
CA ILE A 27 19.07 15.87 -4.84
C ILE A 27 19.98 15.56 -3.66
N GLY A 28 19.91 14.34 -3.10
CA GLY A 28 20.80 13.90 -2.02
C GLY A 28 22.29 14.07 -2.35
N GLU A 29 22.69 13.73 -3.57
CA GLU A 29 24.07 13.95 -4.07
C GLU A 29 24.53 15.41 -3.94
N GLN A 30 23.66 16.39 -4.22
CA GLN A 30 24.00 17.81 -4.13
C GLN A 30 24.28 18.27 -2.69
N PHE A 31 23.66 17.59 -1.71
CA PHE A 31 23.80 17.90 -0.29
C PHE A 31 24.71 16.92 0.46
N ASN A 32 25.37 16.00 -0.26
CA ASN A 32 26.18 14.94 0.32
C ASN A 32 25.41 14.08 1.36
N VAL A 33 24.14 13.77 1.04
CA VAL A 33 23.23 12.93 1.84
C VAL A 33 22.79 11.73 1.00
N SER A 34 22.69 10.56 1.63
CA SER A 34 22.14 9.35 1.01
C SER A 34 20.72 9.08 1.50
N ALA A 35 19.82 8.71 0.59
CA ALA A 35 18.51 8.14 0.92
C ALA A 35 18.56 6.62 0.74
N THR A 36 17.75 5.89 1.50
CA THR A 36 17.60 4.43 1.38
C THR A 36 16.13 4.05 1.33
N LEU A 37 15.82 2.99 0.59
CA LEU A 37 14.49 2.36 0.56
C LEU A 37 14.48 1.03 1.32
N ASP A 38 15.52 0.75 2.11
CA ASP A 38 15.54 -0.40 3.01
C ASP A 38 14.30 -0.36 3.93
N PRO A 39 13.55 -1.47 4.05
CA PRO A 39 12.33 -1.51 4.85
C PRO A 39 12.57 -1.36 6.36
N LYS A 40 13.79 -1.63 6.83
CA LYS A 40 14.20 -1.50 8.24
C LYS A 40 15.67 -1.03 8.30
N PRO A 41 15.94 0.26 8.01
CA PRO A 41 17.30 0.77 7.89
C PRO A 41 18.05 0.80 9.23
N VAL A 42 17.33 0.90 10.35
CA VAL A 42 17.87 0.86 11.71
C VAL A 42 17.22 -0.30 12.46
N PRO A 43 17.99 -1.31 12.89
CA PRO A 43 17.48 -2.40 13.73
C PRO A 43 16.98 -1.91 15.10
N GLY A 44 16.05 -2.66 15.70
CA GLY A 44 15.51 -2.39 17.03
C GLY A 44 14.23 -1.54 17.02
N ASP A 45 14.07 -0.74 18.08
CA ASP A 45 12.89 0.09 18.40
C ASP A 45 12.86 1.39 17.56
N TRP A 46 12.93 1.22 16.24
CA TRP A 46 12.81 2.29 15.26
C TRP A 46 11.79 1.90 14.21
N ASN A 47 11.04 2.88 13.72
CA ASN A 47 10.05 2.63 12.66
C ASN A 47 10.71 2.09 11.39
N GLY A 48 10.02 1.17 10.72
CA GLY A 48 10.39 0.75 9.37
C GLY A 48 9.84 1.69 8.30
N ALA A 49 10.25 1.46 7.05
CA ALA A 49 9.81 2.22 5.88
C ALA A 49 8.88 1.39 4.99
N GLY A 50 7.65 1.87 4.80
CA GLY A 50 6.64 1.24 3.94
C GLY A 50 6.28 2.11 2.73
N ALA A 51 5.60 1.50 1.76
CA ALA A 51 5.03 2.17 0.59
C ALA A 51 3.51 1.94 0.54
N HIS A 52 2.79 2.55 1.48
CA HIS A 52 1.33 2.39 1.54
C HIS A 52 0.69 2.75 0.20
N THR A 53 -0.16 1.86 -0.30
CA THR A 53 -0.77 1.99 -1.62
C THR A 53 -2.26 2.19 -1.47
N ASN A 54 -2.72 3.40 -1.81
CA ASN A 54 -4.13 3.75 -1.85
C ASN A 54 -4.72 3.41 -3.22
N PHE A 55 -5.86 2.72 -3.26
CA PHE A 55 -6.50 2.38 -4.53
C PHE A 55 -8.03 2.36 -4.46
N SER A 56 -8.65 2.63 -5.61
CA SER A 56 -10.12 2.58 -5.77
C SER A 56 -10.53 2.26 -7.21
N THR A 57 -11.62 1.52 -7.34
CA THR A 57 -12.36 1.39 -8.60
C THR A 57 -13.52 2.38 -8.66
N VAL A 58 -14.17 2.50 -9.83
CA VAL A 58 -15.38 3.31 -9.96
C VAL A 58 -16.48 2.83 -9.01
N ALA A 59 -16.60 1.51 -8.82
CA ALA A 59 -17.57 0.94 -7.88
C ALA A 59 -17.26 1.36 -6.43
N MET A 60 -16.00 1.26 -6.01
CA MET A 60 -15.56 1.67 -4.66
C MET A 60 -15.80 3.16 -4.38
N ARG A 61 -15.58 4.02 -5.38
CA ARG A 61 -15.86 5.46 -5.25
C ARG A 61 -17.35 5.80 -5.13
N ASN A 62 -18.23 4.85 -5.42
CA ASN A 62 -19.69 5.03 -5.36
C ASN A 62 -20.38 4.12 -4.34
N GLY A 63 -19.70 3.16 -3.70
CA GLY A 63 -20.32 2.27 -2.74
C GLY A 63 -19.32 1.55 -1.82
N TYR A 64 -19.68 1.50 -0.54
CA TYR A 64 -18.88 0.90 0.53
C TYR A 64 -18.71 -0.61 0.38
N ALA A 65 -19.75 -1.32 -0.06
CA ALA A 65 -19.71 -2.78 -0.25
C ALA A 65 -18.62 -3.22 -1.24
N ALA A 66 -18.35 -2.42 -2.27
CA ALA A 66 -17.26 -2.70 -3.21
C ALA A 66 -15.88 -2.52 -2.55
N CYS A 67 -15.76 -1.66 -1.55
CA CYS A 67 -14.54 -1.48 -0.78
C CYS A 67 -14.33 -2.68 0.18
N GLU A 68 -15.39 -3.16 0.86
CA GLU A 68 -15.33 -4.36 1.71
C GLU A 68 -14.95 -5.60 0.89
N ALA A 69 -15.63 -5.81 -0.25
CA ALA A 69 -15.32 -6.91 -1.15
C ALA A 69 -13.87 -6.87 -1.68
N ALA A 70 -13.34 -5.66 -1.94
CA ALA A 70 -11.94 -5.50 -2.34
C ALA A 70 -10.97 -5.88 -1.21
N ALA A 71 -11.27 -5.50 0.04
CA ALA A 71 -10.44 -5.85 1.19
C ALA A 71 -10.47 -7.36 1.48
N ASP A 72 -11.64 -8.00 1.37
CA ASP A 72 -11.77 -9.46 1.50
C ASP A 72 -11.00 -10.19 0.40
N ALA A 73 -11.08 -9.71 -0.85
CA ALA A 73 -10.34 -10.27 -1.98
C ALA A 73 -8.83 -10.25 -1.74
N LEU A 74 -8.27 -9.16 -1.20
CA LEU A 74 -6.84 -9.08 -0.84
C LEU A 74 -6.43 -10.15 0.19
N GLY A 75 -7.33 -10.52 1.10
CA GLY A 75 -7.08 -11.55 2.10
C GLY A 75 -6.95 -12.94 1.50
N THR A 76 -7.72 -13.26 0.46
CA THR A 76 -7.68 -14.57 -0.22
C THR A 76 -6.32 -14.89 -0.87
N ARG A 77 -5.51 -13.86 -1.16
CA ARG A 77 -4.22 -13.99 -1.83
C ARG A 77 -3.07 -13.38 -1.02
N ALA A 78 -3.24 -13.20 0.28
CA ALA A 78 -2.31 -12.45 1.13
C ALA A 78 -0.84 -12.92 1.00
N GLU A 79 -0.61 -14.24 0.97
CA GLU A 79 0.73 -14.82 0.82
C GLU A 79 1.41 -14.42 -0.49
N LEU A 80 0.67 -14.41 -1.61
CA LEU A 80 1.19 -14.00 -2.91
C LEU A 80 1.59 -12.53 -2.90
N HIS A 81 0.77 -11.67 -2.27
CA HIS A 81 1.08 -10.25 -2.14
C HIS A 81 2.34 -10.05 -1.30
N ILE A 82 2.43 -10.67 -0.11
CA ILE A 82 3.61 -10.58 0.78
C ILE A 82 4.90 -11.00 0.06
N ALA A 83 4.87 -12.11 -0.69
CA ALA A 83 6.03 -12.59 -1.45
C ALA A 83 6.54 -11.63 -2.53
N ASN A 84 5.73 -10.65 -2.95
CA ASN A 84 6.06 -9.70 -4.03
C ASN A 84 6.07 -8.24 -3.56
N TYR A 85 5.91 -7.99 -2.26
CA TYR A 85 5.74 -6.65 -1.69
C TYR A 85 7.06 -6.01 -1.23
N GLY A 86 8.18 -6.53 -1.72
CA GLY A 86 9.53 -6.06 -1.43
C GLY A 86 10.31 -7.03 -0.55
N ASP A 87 11.63 -6.94 -0.65
CA ASP A 87 12.55 -7.81 0.09
C ASP A 87 12.56 -7.49 1.58
N ARG A 88 12.86 -8.47 2.44
CA ARG A 88 12.98 -8.36 3.91
C ARG A 88 11.74 -7.80 4.62
N ILE A 89 10.55 -8.17 4.13
CA ILE A 89 9.26 -7.74 4.69
C ILE A 89 9.05 -8.18 6.14
N GLU A 90 9.59 -9.33 6.52
CA GLU A 90 9.57 -9.91 7.85
C GLU A 90 10.29 -9.06 8.90
N GLU A 91 11.24 -8.21 8.49
CA GLU A 91 11.97 -7.32 9.39
C GLU A 91 11.18 -6.04 9.72
N ARG A 92 10.21 -5.70 8.87
CA ARG A 92 9.33 -4.55 9.06
C ARG A 92 7.97 -4.93 9.64
N LEU A 93 7.33 -5.95 9.08
CA LEU A 93 5.98 -6.38 9.44
C LEU A 93 6.01 -7.39 10.59
N THR A 94 6.38 -6.91 11.78
CA THR A 94 6.50 -7.74 12.99
C THR A 94 5.25 -7.73 13.86
N GLY A 95 4.32 -6.79 13.63
CA GLY A 95 3.19 -6.52 14.52
C GLY A 95 3.46 -5.40 15.54
N GLU A 96 4.70 -4.90 15.60
CA GLU A 96 5.09 -3.75 16.41
C GLU A 96 5.12 -2.47 15.55
N HIS A 97 5.07 -1.29 16.19
CA HIS A 97 5.22 0.03 15.53
C HIS A 97 4.23 0.32 14.39
N GLU A 98 2.93 0.21 14.65
CA GLU A 98 1.87 0.49 13.66
C GLU A 98 1.96 -0.41 12.41
N THR A 99 2.41 -1.66 12.57
CA THR A 99 2.41 -2.68 11.51
C THR A 99 1.64 -3.93 11.94
N CYS A 100 1.21 -4.73 10.97
CA CYS A 100 0.67 -6.07 11.21
C CYS A 100 1.77 -7.11 10.98
N SER A 101 1.69 -8.27 11.65
CA SER A 101 2.51 -9.43 11.31
C SER A 101 2.31 -9.82 9.85
N TYR A 102 3.40 -10.08 9.12
CA TYR A 102 3.34 -10.51 7.71
C TYR A 102 2.54 -11.80 7.48
N LYS A 103 2.29 -12.59 8.54
CA LYS A 103 1.56 -13.87 8.48
C LYS A 103 0.04 -13.71 8.59
N GLU A 104 -0.43 -12.56 9.05
CA GLU A 104 -1.84 -12.33 9.34
C GLU A 104 -2.42 -11.32 8.37
N PHE A 105 -3.63 -11.59 7.90
CA PHE A 105 -4.40 -10.63 7.12
C PHE A 105 -5.70 -10.29 7.84
N ARG A 106 -5.95 -8.99 7.99
CA ARG A 106 -7.18 -8.43 8.53
C ARG A 106 -7.40 -7.04 7.92
N TRP A 107 -8.61 -6.52 8.01
CA TRP A 107 -8.87 -5.13 7.66
C TRP A 107 -9.72 -4.46 8.75
N GLY A 108 -9.61 -3.13 8.86
CA GLY A 108 -10.34 -2.37 9.86
C GLY A 108 -10.58 -0.91 9.44
N VAL A 109 -11.57 -0.28 10.06
CA VAL A 109 -11.87 1.15 9.84
C VAL A 109 -10.99 1.98 10.78
N SER A 110 -10.13 2.82 10.22
CA SER A 110 -9.12 3.61 10.96
C SER A 110 -8.20 2.77 11.85
N ASP A 111 -8.00 1.49 11.51
CA ASP A 111 -7.15 0.58 12.28
C ASP A 111 -5.73 0.60 11.74
N ARG A 112 -4.88 1.39 12.40
CA ARG A 112 -3.51 1.55 11.94
C ARG A 112 -2.63 0.31 12.12
N GLY A 113 -3.07 -0.69 12.88
CA GLY A 113 -2.36 -1.96 13.01
C GLY A 113 -2.84 -2.99 11.99
N ALA A 114 -3.84 -2.68 11.16
CA ALA A 114 -4.33 -3.60 10.14
C ALA A 114 -3.48 -3.49 8.86
N PRO A 115 -3.23 -4.62 8.16
CA PRO A 115 -2.50 -4.62 6.91
C PRO A 115 -3.26 -3.92 5.78
N SER A 116 -4.59 -3.91 5.82
CA SER A 116 -5.44 -3.06 4.96
C SER A 116 -6.38 -2.21 5.82
N GLU A 117 -6.54 -0.92 5.50
CA GLU A 117 -7.42 -0.03 6.26
C GLU A 117 -8.38 0.78 5.38
N PHE A 118 -9.54 1.10 5.97
CA PHE A 118 -10.48 2.10 5.46
C PHE A 118 -10.29 3.38 6.27
N HIS A 119 -10.01 4.49 5.61
CA HIS A 119 -9.98 5.77 6.30
C HIS A 119 -11.36 6.06 6.92
N GLY A 120 -11.43 6.63 8.13
CA GLY A 120 -12.72 6.88 8.80
C GLY A 120 -13.72 7.71 7.98
N ARG A 121 -13.21 8.55 7.07
CA ARG A 121 -14.02 9.28 6.08
C ARG A 121 -14.73 8.35 5.09
N VAL A 122 -14.10 7.26 4.66
CA VAL A 122 -14.67 6.28 3.72
C VAL A 122 -15.84 5.54 4.37
N SER A 123 -15.69 5.18 5.65
CA SER A 123 -16.78 4.58 6.42
C SER A 123 -17.93 5.57 6.66
N ARG A 124 -17.64 6.82 7.00
CA ARG A 124 -18.69 7.84 7.18
C ARG A 124 -19.43 8.18 5.88
N ASP A 125 -18.68 8.39 4.79
CA ASP A 125 -19.23 8.82 3.51
C ASP A 125 -19.73 7.62 2.66
N GLN A 126 -19.57 6.40 3.18
CA GLN A 126 -19.99 5.11 2.59
C GLN A 126 -19.47 4.88 1.16
N LYS A 127 -18.28 5.41 0.84
CA LYS A 127 -17.59 5.28 -0.45
C LYS A 127 -16.16 5.83 -0.38
N GLY A 128 -15.28 5.40 -1.28
CA GLY A 128 -13.93 5.98 -1.40
C GLY A 128 -12.88 5.03 -1.95
N TYR A 129 -11.85 4.79 -1.14
CA TYR A 129 -10.66 3.99 -1.46
C TYR A 129 -10.25 3.13 -0.25
N ILE A 130 -9.37 2.16 -0.49
CA ILE A 130 -8.72 1.38 0.58
C ILE A 130 -7.20 1.58 0.52
N GLU A 131 -6.56 1.49 1.67
CA GLU A 131 -5.11 1.58 1.81
C GLU A 131 -4.53 0.19 2.10
N ASP A 132 -3.64 -0.31 1.25
CA ASP A 132 -2.81 -1.50 1.53
C ASP A 132 -1.47 -1.05 2.10
N ARG A 133 -1.20 -1.42 3.34
CA ARG A 133 -0.04 -0.97 4.14
C ARG A 133 1.11 -1.97 4.18
N ARG A 134 0.92 -3.11 3.52
CA ARG A 134 1.90 -4.20 3.47
C ARG A 134 3.07 -3.97 2.51
N PRO A 135 3.01 -3.16 1.43
CA PRO A 135 4.19 -2.95 0.59
C PRO A 135 5.33 -2.26 1.34
N ASN A 136 6.55 -2.76 1.17
CA ASN A 136 7.79 -2.15 1.68
C ASN A 136 8.20 -0.95 0.84
N ALA A 137 9.04 -0.07 1.40
CA ALA A 137 9.62 1.05 0.66
C ALA A 137 10.44 0.62 -0.59
N ASN A 138 11.02 -0.59 -0.59
CA ASN A 138 11.77 -1.15 -1.72
C ASN A 138 10.91 -1.97 -2.71
N CYS A 139 9.58 -1.94 -2.59
CA CYS A 139 8.71 -2.70 -3.51
C CYS A 139 8.84 -2.18 -4.95
N ASP A 140 8.64 -3.06 -5.93
CA ASP A 140 8.42 -2.63 -7.32
C ASP A 140 6.97 -2.15 -7.47
N PRO A 141 6.74 -0.85 -7.73
CA PRO A 141 5.38 -0.31 -7.84
C PRO A 141 4.60 -0.93 -9.01
N TYR A 142 5.25 -1.43 -10.07
CA TYR A 142 4.56 -2.12 -11.16
C TYR A 142 4.02 -3.47 -10.72
N LEU A 143 4.80 -4.24 -9.95
CA LEU A 143 4.34 -5.52 -9.40
C LEU A 143 3.22 -5.33 -8.38
N VAL A 144 3.38 -4.39 -7.44
CA VAL A 144 2.37 -4.11 -6.41
C VAL A 144 1.03 -3.74 -7.05
N THR A 145 1.06 -2.79 -8.00
CA THR A 145 -0.17 -2.31 -8.66
C THR A 145 -0.81 -3.37 -9.54
N GLN A 146 -0.01 -4.17 -10.25
CA GLN A 146 -0.52 -5.29 -11.05
C GLN A 146 -1.22 -6.34 -10.17
N LEU A 147 -0.60 -6.74 -9.06
CA LEU A 147 -1.18 -7.73 -8.13
C LEU A 147 -2.49 -7.23 -7.49
N ILE A 148 -2.53 -5.96 -7.07
CA ILE A 148 -3.76 -5.36 -6.54
C ILE A 148 -4.88 -5.41 -7.57
N ILE A 149 -4.59 -5.04 -8.82
CA ILE A 149 -5.58 -5.08 -9.91
C ILE A 149 -6.04 -6.52 -10.16
N ASP A 150 -5.12 -7.46 -10.31
CA ASP A 150 -5.45 -8.85 -10.64
C ASP A 150 -6.28 -9.52 -9.53
N THR A 151 -6.00 -9.21 -8.27
CA THR A 151 -6.76 -9.74 -7.14
C THR A 151 -8.13 -9.08 -7.01
N VAL A 152 -8.18 -7.74 -6.98
CA VAL A 152 -9.42 -7.01 -6.68
C VAL A 152 -10.36 -6.99 -7.88
N CYS A 153 -9.86 -6.64 -9.07
CA CYS A 153 -10.68 -6.61 -10.28
C CYS A 153 -10.94 -8.02 -10.81
N GLY A 154 -10.01 -8.97 -10.60
CA GLY A 154 -10.24 -10.38 -10.93
C GLY A 154 -11.36 -10.99 -10.11
N ALA A 155 -11.39 -10.77 -8.79
CA ALA A 155 -12.49 -11.22 -7.94
C ALA A 155 -13.83 -10.57 -8.34
N ALA A 156 -13.83 -9.27 -8.65
CA ALA A 156 -15.03 -8.55 -9.09
C ALA A 156 -15.57 -9.00 -10.45
N ALA A 157 -14.75 -9.60 -11.31
CA ALA A 157 -15.17 -10.12 -12.62
C ALA A 157 -15.85 -11.50 -12.53
N VAL A 158 -15.70 -12.20 -11.40
CA VAL A 158 -16.23 -13.55 -11.16
C VAL A 158 -17.45 -13.53 -10.22
N ALA A 159 -17.74 -12.38 -9.60
CA ALA A 159 -18.88 -12.14 -8.72
C ALA A 159 -20.10 -11.60 -9.49
#